data_AF-A0A921NMA6-F1
#
_entry.id   AF-A0A921NMA6-F1
#
_cell.length_a   1.000
_cell.length_b   1.000
_cell.length_c   1.000
_cell.angle_alpha   90.00
_cell.angle_beta   90.00
_cell.angle_gamma   90.00
#
_symmetry.space_group_name_H-M   'P 1'
#
loop_
_entity.id
_entity.type
_entity.pdbx_description
1 polymer ?
#
loop_
_entity_poly.entity_id
_entity_poly.type
_entity_poly.pdbx_seq_one_letter_code
_entity_poly.pdbx_strand_id
1 'polypeptide(L)' 'MELTKRESDVLQLLLIGKTNKQIALDLSISDYTVRDHVSSLLRKRGVRSRMELMAKQVRF' A
#
# COMPACT_ATOMS: atom_id res chain seq x y z
N MET A 1 -2.75 -11.13 -10.53
CA MET A 1 -2.73 -11.64 -9.15
C MET A 1 -3.64 -10.78 -8.32
N GLU A 2 -4.57 -11.39 -7.61
CA GLU A 2 -5.48 -10.68 -6.71
C GLU A 2 -4.74 -10.16 -5.47
N LEU A 3 -5.25 -9.05 -4.92
CA LEU A 3 -4.78 -8.51 -3.64
C LEU A 3 -5.38 -9.31 -2.49
N THR A 4 -4.60 -9.54 -1.44
CA THR A 4 -5.15 -10.01 -0.18
C THR A 4 -5.97 -8.89 0.48
N LYS A 5 -6.80 -9.25 1.48
CA LYS A 5 -7.53 -8.25 2.27
C LYS A 5 -6.60 -7.20 2.88
N ARG A 6 -5.45 -7.61 3.44
CA ARG A 6 -4.48 -6.67 4.02
C ARG A 6 -3.76 -5.81 3.00
N GLU A 7 -3.42 -6.35 1.84
CA GLU A 7 -2.89 -5.54 0.75
C GLU A 7 -3.91 -4.51 0.27
N SER A 8 -5.19 -4.86 0.22
CA SER A 8 -6.27 -3.92 -0.10
C SER A 8 -6.40 -2.82 0.94
N ASP A 9 -6.43 -3.17 2.24
CA ASP A 9 -6.49 -2.19 3.34
C ASP A 9 -5.31 -1.22 3.27
N VAL A 10 -4.09 -1.73 3.09
CA VAL A 10 -2.88 -0.91 2.94
C VAL A 10 -2.97 -0.02 1.71
N LEU A 11 -3.43 -0.54 0.57
CA LEU A 11 -3.61 0.26 -0.65
C LEU A 11 -4.59 1.42 -0.42
N GLN A 12 -5.74 1.19 0.22
CA GLN A 12 -6.71 2.27 0.50
C GLN A 12 -6.10 3.37 1.36
N LEU A 13 -5.37 3.01 2.42
CA LEU A 13 -4.73 3.99 3.30
C LEU A 13 -3.58 4.73 2.61
N LEU A 14 -2.87 4.06 1.69
CA LEU A 14 -1.89 4.73 0.83
C LEU A 14 -2.56 5.81 -0.02
N LEU A 15 -3.67 5.49 -0.71
CA LEU A 15 -4.33 6.41 -1.65
C LEU A 15 -4.83 7.70 -0.99
N ILE A 16 -5.16 7.66 0.30
CA ILE A 16 -5.53 8.85 1.08
C ILE A 16 -4.31 9.58 1.69
N GLY A 17 -3.09 9.19 1.32
CA GLY A 17 -1.86 9.90 1.67
C GLY A 17 -1.18 9.45 2.97
N LYS A 18 -1.60 8.35 3.62
CA LYS A 18 -1.00 7.94 4.90
C LYS A 18 0.44 7.45 4.76
N THR A 19 1.27 7.78 5.74
CA THR A 19 2.63 7.24 5.92
C THR A 19 2.56 5.79 6.44
N ASN A 20 3.62 5.00 6.25
CA ASN A 20 3.65 3.62 6.75
C ASN A 20 3.45 3.55 8.27
N LYS A 21 3.99 4.53 9.02
CA LYS A 21 3.77 4.66 10.47
C LYS A 21 2.30 4.89 10.83
N GLN A 22 1.57 5.73 10.08
CA GLN A 22 0.14 5.93 10.31
C GLN A 22 -0.67 4.69 9.95
N ILE A 23 -0.35 4.02 8.83
CA ILE A 23 -0.98 2.77 8.42
C ILE A 23 -0.77 1.67 9.47
N ALA A 24 0.44 1.59 10.02
CA ALA A 24 0.80 0.65 11.08
C ALA A 24 -0.09 0.85 12.32
N LEU A 25 -0.32 2.11 12.71
CA LEU A 25 -1.22 2.45 13.81
C LEU A 25 -2.68 2.10 13.49
N ASP A 26 -3.18 2.44 12.30
CA ASP A 26 -4.58 2.15 11.92
C ASP A 26 -4.89 0.66 11.84
N LEU A 27 -3.91 -0.15 11.42
CA LEU A 27 -4.07 -1.58 11.20
C LEU A 27 -3.56 -2.44 12.38
N SER A 28 -3.05 -1.80 13.44
CA SER A 28 -2.45 -2.46 14.61
C SER A 28 -1.36 -3.48 14.24
N ILE A 29 -0.44 -3.08 13.35
CA ILE A 29 0.71 -3.88 12.90
C ILE A 29 1.99 -3.05 12.98
N SER A 30 3.15 -3.68 12.79
CA SER A 30 4.42 -2.95 12.75
C SER A 30 4.62 -2.17 11.45
N ASP A 31 5.39 -1.08 11.50
CA ASP A 31 5.84 -0.36 10.29
C ASP A 31 6.60 -1.28 9.32
N TYR A 32 7.36 -2.23 9.85
CA TYR A 32 8.03 -3.27 9.05
C TYR A 32 7.01 -4.11 8.27
N THR A 33 5.95 -4.57 8.91
CA THR A 33 4.86 -5.33 8.26
C THR A 33 4.16 -4.51 7.18
N VAL A 34 3.97 -3.21 7.40
CA VAL A 34 3.43 -2.32 6.35
C VAL A 34 4.37 -2.24 5.16
N ARG A 35 5.69 -2.11 5.38
CA ARG A 35 6.68 -2.11 4.29
C ARG A 35 6.66 -3.38 3.46
N ASP A 36 6.45 -4.53 4.09
CA ASP A 36 6.30 -5.82 3.39
C ASP A 36 5.03 -5.84 2.52
N HIS A 37 3.90 -5.38 3.07
CA HIS A 37 2.66 -5.25 2.29
C HIS A 37 2.81 -4.27 1.11
N VAL A 38 3.46 -3.13 1.31
CA VAL A 38 3.77 -2.16 0.24
C VAL A 38 4.64 -2.81 -0.82
N SER A 39 5.70 -3.52 -0.44
CA SER A 39 6.60 -4.22 -1.38
C SER A 39 5.85 -5.27 -2.20
N SER A 40 4.95 -6.02 -1.56
CA SER A 40 4.07 -6.98 -2.24
C SER A 40 3.10 -6.29 -3.21
N LEU A 41 2.49 -5.17 -2.80
CA LEU A 41 1.61 -4.36 -3.64
C LEU A 41 2.33 -3.87 -4.90
N LEU A 42 3.53 -3.29 -4.75
CA LEU A 42 4.33 -2.79 -5.87
C LEU A 42 4.63 -3.91 -6.88
N ARG A 43 5.07 -5.06 -6.39
CA ARG A 43 5.32 -6.26 -7.21
C ARG A 43 4.06 -6.72 -7.95
N LYS A 44 2.92 -6.84 -7.24
CA LYS A 44 1.65 -7.30 -7.82
C LYS A 44 1.05 -6.32 -8.83
N ARG A 45 1.32 -5.02 -8.68
CA ARG A 45 0.86 -3.96 -9.59
C ARG A 45 1.85 -3.64 -10.71
N GLY A 46 3.03 -4.27 -10.70
CA GLY A 46 4.06 -4.06 -11.70
C GLY A 46 4.54 -2.61 -11.73
N VAL A 47 4.76 -2.02 -10.56
CA VAL A 47 5.26 -0.66 -10.37
C VAL A 47 6.47 -0.69 -9.43
N ARG A 48 7.32 0.33 -9.51
CA ARG A 48 8.59 0.38 -8.77
C ARG A 48 8.57 1.32 -7.58
N SER A 49 7.56 2.17 -7.46
CA SER A 49 7.47 3.15 -6.37
C SER A 49 6.04 3.38 -5.88
N ARG A 50 5.93 3.84 -4.64
CA ARG A 50 4.67 4.31 -4.04
C ARG A 50 4.01 5.39 -4.90
N MET A 51 4.80 6.32 -5.45
CA MET A 51 4.30 7.40 -6.29
C MET A 51 3.72 6.86 -7.61
N GLU A 52 4.41 5.91 -8.25
CA GLU A 52 3.92 5.25 -9.47
C GLU A 52 2.64 4.44 -9.19
N LEU A 53 2.58 3.75 -8.04
CA LEU A 53 1.39 3.04 -7.59
C LEU A 53 0.19 3.99 -7.45
N MET A 54 0.39 5.13 -6.78
CA MET A 54 -0.65 6.15 -6.60
C MET A 54 -1.10 6.73 -7.94
N ALA A 55 -0.15 7.09 -8.82
CA ALA A 55 -0.44 7.65 -10.14
C ALA A 55 -1.26 6.69 -11.02
N LYS A 56 -0.97 5.37 -10.99
CA LYS A 56 -1.77 4.37 -11.73
C LYS A 56 -3.20 4.22 -11.20
N GLN A 57 -3.43 4.51 -9.93
CA GLN A 57 -4.72 4.29 -9.28
C GLN A 57 -5.65 5.49 -9.43
N VAL A 58 -5.10 6.69 -9.57
CA VAL A 58 -5.85 7.91 -9.90
C VAL A 58 -6.07 7.94 -11.42
N ARG A 59 -7.23 7.46 -11.86
CA ARG A 59 -7.71 7.69 -13.23
C ARG A 59 -8.50 9.00 -13.25
N PHE A 60 -8.14 9.90 -14.15
CA PHE A 60 -9.01 10.99 -14.58
C PHE A 60 -10.04 10.45 -15.59
#